data_AF-A0A8J6GMI2-F1
#
_entry.id   AF-A0A8J6GMI2-F1
#
_cell.length_a   1.000
_cell.length_b   1.000
_cell.length_c   1.000
_cell.angle_alpha   90.00
_cell.angle_beta   90.00
_cell.angle_gamma   90.00
#
_symmetry.space_group_name_H-M   'P 1'
#
loop_
_entity.id
_entity.type
_entity.pdbx_description
1 polymer ?
#
loop_
_entity_poly.entity_id
_entity_poly.type
_entity_poly.pdbx_seq_one_letter_code
_entity_poly.pdbx_strand_id
1 'polypeptide(L)'
;MVLIVFQTHETFLTVEKYEDSIADWQIMYNDASWETRLYWHKGLLGLSNATIEWYIPDTAQPGIYRIRYFGHNRKQELLKPAVILAFEGISSPFEVVAT
;
A
#
# COMPACT_ATOMS: atom_id res chain seq x y z
N MET A 1 -14.17 -1.03 8.87
CA MET A 1 -13.20 -2.14 8.91
C MET A 1 -12.50 -2.26 7.58
N VAL A 2 -11.19 -2.04 7.58
CA VAL A 2 -10.31 -2.39 6.46
C VAL A 2 -10.04 -3.89 6.51
N LEU A 3 -10.10 -4.53 5.35
CA LEU A 3 -9.93 -5.94 5.08
C LEU A 3 -8.80 -6.15 4.09
N ILE A 4 -8.05 -7.23 4.31
CA ILE A 4 -7.24 -7.86 3.26
C ILE A 4 -8.17 -8.85 2.55
N VAL A 5 -8.40 -8.61 1.26
CA VAL A 5 -9.20 -9.48 0.40
C VAL A 5 -8.27 -9.99 -0.69
N PHE A 6 -8.03 -11.30 -0.73
CA PHE A 6 -7.15 -11.91 -1.72
C PHE A 6 -7.88 -12.06 -3.05
N GLN A 7 -7.36 -11.38 -4.08
CA GLN A 7 -7.78 -11.52 -5.47
C GLN A 7 -6.53 -11.85 -6.30
N THR A 8 -6.70 -12.76 -7.26
CA THR A 8 -5.58 -13.20 -8.10
C THR A 8 -5.05 -12.03 -8.93
N HIS A 9 -3.73 -11.86 -8.97
CA HIS A 9 -3.00 -10.85 -9.74
C HIS A 9 -3.11 -9.40 -9.23
N GLU A 10 -3.61 -9.18 -8.02
CA GLU A 10 -3.59 -7.86 -7.36
C GLU A 10 -2.43 -7.74 -6.36
N THR A 11 -2.13 -6.51 -5.95
CA THR A 11 -1.14 -6.21 -4.91
C THR A 11 -1.76 -5.34 -3.83
N PHE A 12 -1.39 -5.53 -2.57
CA PHE A 12 -1.86 -4.72 -1.45
C PHE A 12 -1.03 -3.46 -1.23
N LEU A 13 0.18 -3.38 -1.78
CA LEU A 13 1.02 -2.19 -1.66
C LEU A 13 1.92 -2.01 -2.88
N THR A 14 2.25 -0.76 -3.19
CA THR A 14 3.37 -0.43 -4.08
C THR A 14 4.30 0.58 -3.43
N VAL A 15 5.59 0.44 -3.70
CA VAL A 15 6.59 1.49 -3.52
C VAL A 15 6.86 2.05 -4.91
N GLU A 16 6.66 3.35 -5.08
CA GLU A 16 6.78 4.01 -6.37
C GLU A 16 7.85 5.10 -6.31
N LYS A 17 8.67 5.21 -7.35
CA LYS A 17 9.65 6.28 -7.54
C LYS A 17 9.13 7.27 -8.58
N TYR A 18 9.28 8.56 -8.32
CA TYR A 18 8.97 9.58 -9.32
C TYR A 18 10.09 9.62 -10.37
N GLU A 19 9.70 9.59 -11.65
CA GLU A 19 10.60 9.66 -12.79
C GLU A 19 10.35 10.92 -13.60
N ASP A 20 11.26 11.90 -13.48
CA ASP A 20 11.16 13.19 -14.16
C ASP A 20 11.08 13.05 -15.69
N SER A 21 11.74 12.02 -16.25
CA SER A 21 11.79 11.77 -17.70
C SER A 21 10.42 11.52 -18.34
N ILE A 22 9.49 10.94 -17.56
CA ILE A 22 8.11 10.66 -17.98
C ILE A 22 7.08 11.46 -17.16
N ALA A 23 7.55 12.28 -16.22
CA ALA A 23 6.75 13.05 -15.27
C ALA A 23 5.71 12.20 -14.51
N ASP A 24 6.03 10.94 -14.20
CA ASP A 24 5.10 9.97 -13.59
C ASP A 24 5.77 9.07 -12.54
N TRP A 25 4.96 8.31 -11.80
CA TRP A 25 5.37 7.39 -10.76
C TRP A 25 5.56 5.98 -11.32
N GLN A 26 6.78 5.46 -11.22
CA GLN A 26 7.10 4.09 -11.61
C GLN A 26 7.08 3.16 -10.40
N ILE A 27 6.40 2.01 -10.52
CA ILE A 27 6.39 0.97 -9.48
C ILE A 27 7.76 0.30 -9.42
N MET A 28 8.38 0.35 -8.25
CA MET A 28 9.70 -0.26 -7.99
C MET A 28 9.57 -1.55 -7.18
N TYR A 29 8.64 -1.59 -6.23
CA TYR A 29 8.38 -2.76 -5.38
C TYR A 29 6.87 -2.93 -5.16
N ASN A 30 6.47 -4.17 -4.88
CA ASN A 30 5.11 -4.56 -4.55
C ASN A 30 5.10 -5.51 -3.32
N ASP A 31 3.94 -6.02 -2.93
CA ASP A 31 3.78 -6.96 -1.81
C ASP A 31 4.40 -8.36 -2.01
N ALA A 32 4.91 -8.66 -3.20
CA ALA A 32 5.69 -9.88 -3.47
C ALA A 32 7.21 -9.65 -3.35
N SER A 33 7.64 -8.41 -3.13
CA SER A 33 9.05 -8.03 -3.01
C SER A 33 9.57 -8.33 -1.61
N TRP A 34 10.80 -8.84 -1.48
CA TRP A 34 11.39 -9.19 -0.18
C TRP A 34 11.62 -7.97 0.73
N GLU A 35 11.76 -6.81 0.10
CA GLU A 35 11.99 -5.51 0.71
C GLU A 35 10.73 -4.94 1.36
N THR A 36 9.54 -5.48 1.07
CA THR A 36 8.29 -4.91 1.56
C THR A 36 7.62 -5.83 2.57
N ARG A 37 6.91 -5.23 3.53
CA ARG A 37 6.10 -5.96 4.50
C ARG A 37 4.78 -5.24 4.71
N LEU A 38 3.72 -6.02 4.84
CA LEU A 38 2.41 -5.52 5.21
C LEU A 38 1.94 -6.22 6.48
N TYR A 39 1.73 -5.43 7.52
CA TYR A 39 1.16 -5.89 8.78
C TYR A 39 -0.25 -5.36 8.90
N TRP A 40 -1.21 -6.27 9.11
CA TRP A 40 -2.59 -5.90 9.39
C TRP A 40 -2.91 -6.16 10.85
N HIS A 41 -3.32 -5.11 11.54
CA HIS A 41 -3.69 -5.16 12.94
C HIS A 41 -5.17 -4.86 13.11
N LYS A 42 -5.92 -5.82 13.66
CA LYS A 42 -7.33 -5.66 13.98
C LYS A 42 -7.49 -4.87 15.29
N GLY A 43 -8.19 -3.75 15.22
CA GLY A 43 -8.60 -2.97 16.40
C GLY A 43 -9.99 -3.36 16.92
N LEU A 44 -10.52 -2.53 17.81
CA LEU A 44 -11.87 -2.67 18.36
C LEU A 44 -12.93 -2.03 17.45
N LEU A 45 -14.19 -2.41 17.61
CA LEU A 45 -15.36 -1.79 16.96
C LEU A 45 -15.27 -1.70 15.42
N GLY A 46 -14.59 -2.66 14.79
CA GLY A 46 -14.44 -2.67 13.33
C GLY A 46 -13.41 -1.66 12.80
N LEU A 47 -12.52 -1.17 13.65
CA LEU A 47 -11.30 -0.47 13.24
C LEU A 47 -10.19 -1.49 12.96
N SER A 48 -9.31 -1.13 12.05
CA SER A 48 -8.10 -1.89 11.72
C SER A 48 -7.06 -0.95 11.12
N ASN A 49 -5.79 -1.26 11.35
CA ASN A 49 -4.65 -0.54 10.79
C ASN A 49 -3.89 -1.45 9.85
N ALA A 50 -3.44 -0.89 8.72
CA ALA A 50 -2.45 -1.51 7.85
C ALA A 50 -1.15 -0.73 8.02
N THR A 51 -0.07 -1.42 8.38
CA THR A 51 1.28 -0.85 8.45
C THR A 51 2.07 -1.43 7.28
N ILE A 52 2.62 -0.55 6.46
CA ILE A 52 3.49 -0.93 5.35
C ILE A 52 4.91 -0.53 5.71
N GLU A 53 5.83 -1.46 5.59
CA GLU A 53 7.26 -1.20 5.73
C GLU A 53 7.95 -1.43 4.39
N TRP A 54 8.90 -0.56 4.07
CA TRP A 54 9.84 -0.74 2.97
C TRP A 54 11.25 -0.71 3.54
N TYR A 55 11.94 -1.84 3.44
CA TYR A 55 13.35 -2.03 3.74
C TYR A 55 14.15 -1.58 2.53
N ILE A 56 14.56 -0.32 2.53
CA ILE A 56 15.32 0.28 1.41
C ILE A 56 16.62 -0.52 1.23
N PRO A 57 16.83 -1.21 0.09
CA PRO A 57 18.06 -1.95 -0.15
C PRO A 57 19.20 -1.01 -0.53
N ASP A 58 20.45 -1.45 -0.34
CA ASP A 58 21.66 -0.69 -0.72
C ASP A 58 21.73 -0.39 -2.23
N THR A 59 20.97 -1.14 -3.05
CA THR A 59 20.86 -0.95 -4.49
C THR A 59 19.78 0.03 -4.90
N ALA A 60 19.01 0.60 -3.96
CA ALA A 60 17.99 1.59 -4.25
C ALA A 60 18.62 2.86 -4.82
N GLN A 61 18.04 3.35 -5.91
CA GLN A 61 18.48 4.60 -6.52
C GLN A 61 18.00 5.79 -5.67
N PRO A 62 18.82 6.84 -5.48
CA PRO A 62 18.34 8.07 -4.88
C PRO A 62 17.18 8.68 -5.67
N GLY A 63 16.26 9.34 -4.97
CA GLY A 63 15.12 10.00 -5.60
C GLY A 63 13.92 10.18 -4.68
N ILE A 64 12.81 10.65 -5.25
CA ILE A 64 11.56 10.85 -4.54
C ILE A 64 10.70 9.59 -4.68
N TYR A 65 10.24 9.07 -3.56
CA TYR A 65 9.42 7.87 -3.46
C TYR A 65 8.09 8.17 -2.76
N ARG A 66 7.12 7.28 -2.96
CA ARG A 66 5.89 7.22 -2.17
C ARG A 66 5.45 5.77 -2.00
N ILE A 67 4.60 5.52 -1.01
CA ILE A 67 3.97 4.22 -0.78
C ILE A 67 2.47 4.36 -1.07
N ARG A 68 1.92 3.39 -1.81
CA ARG A 68 0.48 3.23 -1.97
C ARG A 68 0.01 1.97 -1.28
N TYR A 69 -1.20 2.05 -0.74
CA TYR A 69 -1.91 0.96 -0.11
C TYR A 69 -3.22 0.70 -0.87
N PHE A 70 -3.46 -0.54 -1.24
CA PHE A 70 -4.70 -0.99 -1.88
C PHE A 70 -5.44 -1.88 -0.89
N GLY A 71 -6.63 -1.45 -0.51
CA GLY A 71 -7.41 -2.09 0.53
C GLY A 71 -8.87 -2.28 0.14
N HIS A 72 -9.55 -3.10 0.91
CA HIS A 72 -10.99 -3.27 0.81
C HIS A 72 -11.64 -2.93 2.14
N ASN A 73 -12.82 -2.32 2.13
CA ASN A 73 -13.61 -2.16 3.35
C ASN A 73 -14.97 -2.85 3.21
N ARG A 74 -15.41 -3.47 4.31
CA ARG A 74 -16.76 -4.03 4.38
C ARG A 74 -17.71 -3.00 4.98
N LYS A 75 -18.73 -2.64 4.20
CA LYS A 75 -19.85 -1.82 4.65
C LYS A 75 -21.05 -2.73 4.86
N GLN A 76 -21.65 -2.65 6.05
CA GLN A 76 -22.87 -3.38 6.39
C GLN A 76 -23.88 -2.39 6.96
N GLU A 77 -24.94 -2.13 6.20
CA GLU A 77 -26.08 -1.34 6.65
C GLU A 77 -27.14 -2.26 7.25
N LEU A 78 -27.97 -1.73 8.15
CA LEU A 78 -29.03 -2.51 8.79
C LEU A 78 -30.01 -3.05 7.72
N LEU A 79 -30.34 -4.34 7.79
CA LEU A 79 -31.23 -5.06 6.87
C LEU A 79 -30.76 -5.18 5.40
N LYS A 80 -29.50 -4.82 5.09
CA LYS A 80 -28.93 -5.00 3.74
C LYS A 80 -27.79 -6.03 3.75
N PRO A 81 -27.55 -6.74 2.63
CA PRO A 81 -26.34 -7.53 2.45
C PRO A 81 -25.08 -6.68 2.64
N ALA A 82 -24.02 -7.30 3.17
CA ALA A 82 -22.73 -6.63 3.27
C ALA A 82 -22.14 -6.39 1.87
N VAL A 83 -21.56 -5.22 1.66
CA VAL A 83 -20.85 -4.85 0.42
C VAL A 83 -19.37 -4.69 0.72
N ILE A 84 -18.52 -5.18 -0.18
CA ILE A 84 -17.07 -4.99 -0.15
C ILE A 84 -16.74 -3.93 -1.19
N LEU A 85 -16.04 -2.87 -0.78
CA LEU A 85 -15.65 -1.76 -1.63
C LEU A 85 -14.12 -1.63 -1.62
N ALA A 86 -13.53 -1.44 -2.79
CA ALA A 86 -12.10 -1.16 -2.92
C ALA A 86 -11.81 0.32 -2.57
N PHE A 87 -10.64 0.58 -2.01
CA PHE A 87 -10.12 1.92 -1.79
C PHE A 87 -8.59 1.92 -1.89
N GLU A 88 -8.02 3.10 -2.07
CA GLU A 88 -6.58 3.29 -2.02
C GLU A 88 -6.18 4.40 -1.05
N GLY A 89 -4.96 4.31 -0.53
CA GLY A 89 -4.29 5.34 0.24
C GLY A 89 -2.91 5.61 -0.34
N ILE A 90 -2.49 6.87 -0.34
CA ILE A 90 -1.19 7.30 -0.87
C ILE A 90 -0.48 8.08 0.23
N SER A 91 0.77 7.72 0.53
CA SER A 91 1.60 8.48 1.47
C SER A 91 1.98 9.84 0.89
N SER A 92 2.40 10.77 1.74
CA SER A 92 3.20 11.89 1.27
C SER A 92 4.49 11.38 0.60
N PRO A 93 5.01 12.08 -0.43
CA PRO A 93 6.32 11.78 -1.00
C PRO A 93 7.45 11.94 0.03
N PHE A 94 8.49 11.14 -0.10
CA PHE A 94 9.70 11.20 0.72
C PHE A 94 10.94 10.94 -0.11
N GLU A 95 12.08 11.49 0.30
CA GLU A 95 13.34 11.38 -0.43
C GLU A 95 14.19 10.21 0.11
N VAL A 96 14.77 9.44 -0.81
CA VAL A 96 15.81 8.44 -0.54
C VAL A 96 17.13 9.01 -1.04
N VAL A 97 18.13 9.03 -0.17
CA VAL A 97 19.48 9.52 -0.46
C VAL A 97 20.48 8.38 -0.45
N ALA A 98 21.58 8.52 -1.21
CA ALA A 98 22.67 7.56 -1.17
C ALA A 98 23.31 7.54 0.24
N THR A 99 23.68 6.35 0.70
CA THR A 99 24.43 6.17 1.96
C THR A 99 25.93 6.35 1.71
#